data_AF-A0A3D2Z9G8-F1
#
_entry.id   AF-A0A3D2Z9G8-F1
#
_cell.length_a   1.000
_cell.length_b   1.000
_cell.length_c   1.000
_cell.angle_alpha   90.00
_cell.angle_beta   90.00
_cell.angle_gamma   90.00
#
_symmetry.space_group_name_H-M   'P 1'
#
loop_
_entity.id
_entity.type
_entity.pdbx_description
1 polymer ?
#
loop_
_entity_poly.entity_id
_entity_poly.type
_entity_poly.pdbx_seq_one_letter_code
_entity_poly.pdbx_strand_id
1 'polypeptide(L)'
;MVTKPLSFSGTSLQLNYRTSAAGAVRVEVQDVAGAPVSGFALDECRETIGDEIERVVTWEGGSSLSDLTGKGVRLRFHLKDADLFSFKFQ
;
A
#
# COMPACT_ATOMS: atom_id res chain seq x y z
N MET A 1 9.42 3.90 -3.71
CA MET A 1 8.77 4.36 -4.97
C MET A 1 7.50 5.11 -4.64
N VAL A 2 7.13 6.18 -5.35
CA VAL A 2 5.85 6.91 -5.15
C VAL A 2 5.11 7.01 -6.48
N THR A 3 3.80 6.78 -6.48
CA THR A 3 2.97 6.92 -7.68
C THR A 3 2.71 8.39 -8.03
N LYS A 4 2.26 8.64 -9.26
CA LYS A 4 1.49 9.87 -9.55
C LYS A 4 0.19 9.85 -8.74
N PRO A 5 -0.45 11.02 -8.50
CA PRO A 5 -1.80 11.06 -7.96
C PRO A 5 -2.74 10.18 -8.77
N LEU A 6 -3.55 9.39 -8.08
CA LEU A 6 -4.57 8.53 -8.66
C LEU A 6 -5.84 8.59 -7.82
N SER A 7 -6.99 8.42 -8.46
CA SER A 7 -8.25 8.10 -7.79
C SER A 7 -8.53 6.61 -8.00
N PHE A 8 -9.23 5.99 -7.06
CA PHE A 8 -9.56 4.57 -7.14
C PHE A 8 -10.98 4.29 -6.66
N SER A 9 -11.44 3.09 -7.00
CA SER A 9 -12.63 2.43 -6.45
C SER A 9 -12.20 1.15 -5.74
N GLY A 10 -12.94 0.74 -4.73
CA GLY A 10 -12.64 -0.46 -3.94
C GLY A 10 -12.34 -0.12 -2.49
N THR A 11 -12.15 -1.16 -1.68
CA THR A 11 -11.99 -1.06 -0.21
C THR A 11 -10.66 -1.62 0.27
N SER A 12 -9.91 -2.28 -0.60
CA SER A 12 -8.64 -2.94 -0.29
C SER A 12 -7.59 -2.67 -1.37
N LEU A 13 -6.32 -2.72 -0.96
CA LEU A 13 -5.16 -2.67 -1.85
C LEU A 13 -4.51 -4.05 -1.87
N GLN A 14 -4.36 -4.62 -3.07
CA GLN A 14 -3.70 -5.91 -3.28
C GLN A 14 -2.40 -5.75 -4.05
N LEU A 15 -1.41 -6.56 -3.69
CA LEU A 15 -0.09 -6.60 -4.30
C LEU A 15 0.18 -7.96 -4.96
N ASN A 16 0.88 -7.89 -6.09
CA ASN A 16 1.66 -8.98 -6.64
C ASN A 16 3.14 -8.65 -6.42
N TYR A 17 3.81 -9.42 -5.56
CA TYR A 17 5.15 -9.10 -5.07
C TYR A 17 5.92 -10.36 -4.69
N ARG A 18 7.24 -10.20 -4.54
CA ARG A 18 8.14 -11.20 -3.96
C ARG A 18 9.17 -10.53 -3.07
N THR A 19 9.49 -11.12 -1.93
CA THR A 19 10.56 -10.69 -1.03
C THR A 19 11.54 -11.82 -0.77
N SER A 20 12.76 -11.47 -0.33
CA SER A 20 13.60 -12.44 0.39
C SER A 20 13.06 -12.71 1.80
N ALA A 21 13.68 -13.65 2.52
CA ALA A 21 13.34 -13.95 3.92
C ALA A 21 13.61 -12.77 4.89
N ALA A 22 14.54 -11.87 4.56
CA ALA A 22 14.84 -10.67 5.34
C ALA A 22 14.24 -9.38 4.73
N GLY A 23 13.55 -9.54 3.60
CA GLY A 23 12.89 -8.48 2.87
C GLY A 23 11.49 -8.18 3.39
N ALA A 24 10.91 -7.09 2.92
CA ALA A 24 9.56 -6.67 3.25
C ALA A 24 9.03 -5.65 2.24
N VAL A 25 7.71 -5.61 2.11
CA VAL A 25 6.95 -4.54 1.46
C VAL A 25 6.09 -3.85 2.51
N ARG A 26 6.10 -2.52 2.49
CA ARG A 26 5.12 -1.67 3.19
C ARG A 26 4.60 -0.60 2.23
N VAL A 27 3.37 -0.16 2.47
CA VAL A 27 2.71 0.86 1.65
C VAL A 27 2.13 1.94 2.56
N GLU A 28 2.47 3.19 2.25
CA GLU A 28 1.84 4.37 2.84
C GLU A 28 0.88 4.98 1.82
N VAL A 29 -0.29 5.42 2.29
CA VAL A 29 -1.20 6.25 1.51
C VAL A 29 -0.95 7.70 1.87
N GLN A 30 -0.73 8.53 0.86
CA GLN A 30 -0.53 9.96 1.00
C GLN A 30 -1.65 10.73 0.31
N ASP A 31 -1.90 11.95 0.77
CA ASP A 31 -2.72 12.91 0.02
C ASP A 31 -2.00 13.39 -1.26
N VAL A 32 -2.68 14.26 -2.01
CA VAL A 32 -2.11 14.82 -3.26
C VAL A 32 -0.87 15.69 -3.03
N ALA A 33 -0.69 16.25 -1.84
CA ALA A 33 0.44 17.07 -1.43
C ALA A 33 1.62 16.22 -0.92
N GLY A 34 1.41 14.92 -0.67
CA GLY A 34 2.42 13.98 -0.19
C GLY A 34 2.44 13.82 1.32
N ALA A 35 1.45 14.34 2.05
CA ALA A 35 1.32 14.12 3.48
C ALA A 35 0.71 12.73 3.76
N PRO A 36 1.23 11.95 4.73
CA PRO A 36 0.64 10.67 5.11
C PRO A 36 -0.80 10.84 5.59
N VAL A 37 -1.68 9.94 5.17
CA VAL A 37 -3.06 9.87 5.68
C VAL A 37 -3.05 9.06 6.98
N SER A 38 -3.58 9.62 8.06
CA SER A 38 -3.70 8.92 9.36
C SER A 38 -4.48 7.61 9.23
N GLY A 39 -3.99 6.56 9.88
CA GLY A 39 -4.49 5.19 9.73
C GLY A 39 -3.95 4.45 8.50
N PHE A 40 -3.14 5.11 7.67
CA PHE A 40 -2.49 4.58 6.48
C PHE A 40 -1.03 5.04 6.34
N ALA A 41 -0.42 5.53 7.42
CA ALA A 41 0.98 5.93 7.44
C ALA A 41 1.92 4.72 7.35
N LEU A 42 3.19 4.96 7.01
CA LEU A 42 4.15 3.87 6.80
C LEU A 42 4.44 3.04 8.07
N ASP A 43 4.46 3.67 9.23
CA ASP A 43 4.65 3.03 10.54
C ASP A 43 3.40 2.28 11.00
N GLU A 44 2.23 2.69 10.54
CA GLU A 44 0.97 1.96 10.71
C GLU A 44 0.84 0.79 9.72
N CYS A 45 1.64 0.72 8.64
CA CYS A 45 1.57 -0.38 7.68
C CYS A 45 2.26 -1.64 8.21
N ARG A 46 1.52 -2.76 8.27
CA ARG A 46 2.11 -4.05 8.61
C ARG A 46 3.06 -4.52 7.51
N GLU A 47 4.20 -5.08 7.94
CA GLU A 47 5.17 -5.65 7.00
C GLU A 47 4.58 -6.85 6.25
N THR A 48 4.79 -6.84 4.94
CA THR A 48 4.35 -7.89 4.03
C THR A 48 5.58 -8.62 3.50
N ILE A 49 5.69 -9.92 3.77
CA ILE A 49 6.84 -10.78 3.46
C ILE A 49 6.30 -12.04 2.78
N GLY A 50 6.89 -12.43 1.66
CA GLY A 50 6.45 -13.61 0.90
C GLY A 50 6.58 -13.45 -0.61
N ASP A 51 5.99 -14.39 -1.33
CA ASP A 51 5.83 -14.41 -2.78
C ASP A 51 4.36 -14.71 -3.06
N GLU A 52 3.57 -13.66 -3.35
CA GLU A 52 2.13 -13.77 -3.50
C GLU A 52 1.64 -12.89 -4.65
N ILE A 53 0.65 -13.40 -5.38
CA ILE A 53 0.03 -12.69 -6.52
C ILE A 53 -1.14 -11.79 -6.12
N GLU A 54 -1.74 -12.00 -4.94
CA GLU A 54 -2.94 -11.30 -4.46
C GLU A 54 -2.92 -11.06 -2.94
N ARG A 55 -1.86 -10.43 -2.44
CA ARG A 55 -1.77 -10.12 -1.01
C ARG A 55 -2.41 -8.79 -0.67
N VAL A 56 -3.38 -8.80 0.24
CA VAL A 56 -3.99 -7.58 0.80
C VAL A 56 -3.03 -6.89 1.75
N VAL A 57 -2.81 -5.60 1.53
CA VAL A 57 -2.07 -4.71 2.44
C VAL A 57 -2.97 -4.34 3.62
N THR A 58 -2.40 -4.34 4.82
CA THR A 58 -3.12 -4.04 6.06
C THR A 58 -2.36 -3.05 6.92
N TRP A 59 -3.10 -2.15 7.55
CA TRP A 59 -2.59 -1.18 8.52
C TRP A 59 -3.09 -1.49 9.94
N GLU A 60 -2.33 -1.07 10.94
CA GLU A 60 -2.69 -1.18 12.36
C GLU A 60 -4.00 -0.41 12.60
N GLY A 61 -5.04 -1.14 13.05
CA GLY A 61 -6.37 -0.58 13.26
C GLY A 61 -7.45 -1.05 12.27
N GLY A 62 -7.09 -1.82 11.25
CA GLY A 62 -8.09 -2.39 10.31
C GLY A 62 -8.72 -1.35 9.39
N SER A 63 -7.99 -0.27 9.09
CA SER A 63 -8.44 0.82 8.22
C SER A 63 -8.87 0.29 6.85
N SER A 64 -10.15 0.43 6.53
CA SER A 64 -10.67 0.18 5.18
C SER A 64 -10.36 1.38 4.28
N LEU A 65 -9.97 1.14 3.03
CA LEU A 65 -9.76 2.22 2.06
C LEU A 65 -11.07 2.86 1.59
N SER A 66 -12.23 2.39 2.06
CA SER A 66 -13.55 2.93 1.75
C SER A 66 -13.61 4.45 1.88
N ASP A 67 -13.05 5.02 2.96
CA ASP A 67 -13.11 6.47 3.24
C ASP A 67 -12.27 7.31 2.27
N LEU A 68 -11.42 6.67 1.48
CA LEU A 68 -10.54 7.30 0.49
C LEU A 68 -11.02 7.06 -0.96
N THR A 69 -12.11 6.31 -1.15
CA THR A 69 -12.67 6.04 -2.48
C THR A 69 -13.00 7.34 -3.21
N GLY A 70 -12.59 7.43 -4.47
CA GLY A 70 -12.78 8.61 -5.32
C GLY A 70 -11.91 9.83 -4.98
N LYS A 71 -11.16 9.81 -3.86
CA LYS A 71 -10.21 10.88 -3.52
C LYS A 71 -8.91 10.68 -4.29
N GLY A 72 -8.26 11.78 -4.66
CA GLY A 72 -6.90 11.76 -5.20
C GLY A 72 -5.91 11.40 -4.10
N VAL A 73 -5.17 10.31 -4.27
CA VAL A 73 -4.14 9.83 -3.34
C VAL A 73 -2.86 9.49 -4.08
N ARG A 74 -1.76 9.34 -3.35
CA ARG A 74 -0.52 8.73 -3.85
C ARG A 74 -0.21 7.51 -3.00
N LEU A 75 0.35 6.47 -3.62
CA LEU A 75 0.89 5.33 -2.90
C LEU A 75 2.41 5.47 -2.81
N ARG A 76 2.95 5.36 -1.60
CA ARG A 76 4.38 5.28 -1.34
C ARG A 76 4.74 3.86 -0.92
N PHE A 77 5.43 3.16 -1.81
CA PHE A 77 5.96 1.83 -1.57
C PHE A 77 7.35 1.91 -0.94
N HIS A 78 7.50 1.27 0.21
CA HIS A 78 8.79 1.01 0.83
C HIS A 78 9.16 -0.46 0.62
N LEU A 79 10.15 -0.68 -0.24
CA LEU A 79 10.62 -2.00 -0.63
C LEU A 79 11.98 -2.24 0.02
N LYS A 80 12.12 -3.34 0.75
CA LYS A 80 13.38 -3.82 1.30
C LYS A 80 13.61 -5.21 0.75
N ASP A 81 14.63 -5.37 -0.09
CA ASP A 81 14.97 -6.67 -0.72
C ASP A 81 13.72 -7.39 -1.28
N ALA A 82 13.03 -6.66 -2.15
CA ALA A 82 11.71 -7.01 -2.65
C ALA A 82 11.50 -6.53 -4.09
N ASP A 83 10.81 -7.34 -4.86
CA ASP A 83 10.27 -7.03 -6.17
C ASP A 83 8.76 -6.78 -6.05
N LEU A 84 8.26 -5.71 -6.67
CA LEU A 84 6.82 -5.42 -6.80
C LEU A 84 6.46 -5.46 -8.28
N PHE A 85 5.56 -6.37 -8.65
CA PHE A 85 5.17 -6.59 -10.05
C PHE A 85 3.90 -5.82 -10.43
N SER A 86 2.90 -5.79 -9.54
CA SER A 86 1.69 -5.01 -9.75
C SER A 86 0.96 -4.69 -8.43
N PHE A 87 0.03 -3.75 -8.52
CA PHE A 87 -0.93 -3.46 -7.45
C PHE A 87 -2.30 -3.17 -8.05
N LYS A 88 -3.37 -3.46 -7.32
CA LYS A 88 -4.74 -3.16 -7.71
C LYS A 88 -5.58 -2.78 -6.50
N PHE A 89 -6.59 -1.93 -6.71
CA PHE A 89 -7.65 -1.70 -5.74
C PHE A 89 -8.81 -2.66 -6.03
N GLN A 90 -9.40 -3.22 -4.98
CA GLN A 90 -10.57 -4.12 -5.04
C GLN A 90 -11.61 -3.71 -4.00
#